data_AF-A0A1R3HM30-F1
#
_entry.id   AF-A0A1R3HM30-F1
#
_cell.length_a   1.000
_cell.length_b   1.000
_cell.length_c   1.000
_cell.angle_alpha   90.00
_cell.angle_beta   90.00
_cell.angle_gamma   90.00
#
_symmetry.space_group_name_H-M   'P 1'
#
loop_
_entity.id
_entity.type
_entity.pdbx_description
1 polymer ?
#
loop_
_entity_poly.entity_id
_entity_poly.type
_entity_poly.pdbx_seq_one_letter_code
_entity_poly.pdbx_strand_id
1 'polypeptide(L)'
;MGEAVDGQRSRVRCSFCDRVITGRITRFKEHLAAKKGNVAACEKVSSHVRKEVVENLKTSKETKVTKQKVRDELEERIRLGDDGDYEANDFDEDDDPGMSEAVYASLRSQAEWEERKHRRALNPSQHASYEVGGSSSGRSRAELRRSSSVHTTGVGSGRRWE
;
A
#
# COMPACT_ATOMS: atom_id res chain seq x y z
N MET A 1 32.84 7.85 -2.41
CA MET A 1 33.40 6.64 -3.07
C MET A 1 33.14 6.58 -4.58
N GLY A 2 32.17 7.30 -5.14
CA GLY A 2 32.10 7.49 -6.58
C GLY A 2 31.21 8.68 -6.96
N GLU A 3 31.46 9.25 -8.12
CA GLU A 3 30.79 10.46 -8.62
C GLU A 3 30.03 10.13 -9.89
N ALA A 4 28.82 10.68 -10.04
CA ALA A 4 28.05 10.53 -11.27
C ALA A 4 28.74 11.31 -12.40
N VAL A 5 28.92 10.65 -13.54
CA VAL A 5 29.53 11.24 -14.73
C VAL A 5 28.42 11.80 -15.62
N ASP A 6 28.60 13.01 -16.15
CA ASP A 6 27.67 13.66 -17.09
C ASP A 6 26.23 13.82 -16.56
N GLY A 7 26.06 13.86 -15.22
CA GLY A 7 24.74 13.87 -14.57
C GLY A 7 23.95 12.56 -14.70
N GLN A 8 24.56 11.51 -15.24
CA GLN A 8 23.90 10.23 -15.47
C GLN A 8 24.09 9.28 -14.28
N ARG A 9 22.98 8.91 -13.65
CA ARG A 9 22.95 7.97 -12.51
C ARG A 9 23.45 6.56 -12.87
N SER A 10 23.50 6.24 -14.15
CA SER A 10 23.97 4.97 -14.70
C SER A 10 25.49 4.94 -14.93
N ARG A 11 26.20 6.07 -14.80
CA ARG A 11 27.64 6.16 -15.05
C ARG A 11 28.30 6.73 -13.81
N VAL A 12 29.09 5.92 -13.12
CA VAL A 12 29.75 6.32 -11.87
C VAL A 12 31.25 6.18 -12.04
N ARG A 13 32.00 7.25 -11.79
CA ARG A 13 33.46 7.23 -11.69
C ARG A 13 33.87 6.78 -10.29
N CYS A 14 34.67 5.72 -10.22
CA CYS A 14 35.22 5.24 -8.95
C CYS A 14 36.33 6.17 -8.46
N SER A 15 36.24 6.65 -7.22
CA SER A 15 37.25 7.58 -6.66
C SER A 15 38.59 6.92 -6.32
N PHE A 16 38.68 5.59 -6.39
CA PHE A 16 39.90 4.84 -6.06
C PHE A 16 40.72 4.47 -7.29
N CYS A 17 40.06 4.17 -8.42
CA CYS A 17 40.73 3.74 -9.65
C CYS A 17 40.36 4.54 -10.88
N ASP A 18 39.55 5.59 -10.73
CA ASP A 18 39.07 6.51 -11.77
C ASP A 18 38.34 5.84 -12.93
N ARG A 19 38.04 4.54 -12.80
CA ARG A 19 37.30 3.78 -13.80
C ARG A 19 35.85 4.21 -13.78
N VAL A 20 35.31 4.49 -14.96
CA VAL A 20 33.88 4.75 -15.15
C VAL A 20 33.15 3.42 -15.29
N ILE A 21 32.22 3.17 -14.37
CA ILE A 21 31.38 1.97 -14.36
C ILE A 21 30.01 2.35 -14.88
N THR A 22 29.58 1.66 -15.94
CA THR A 22 28.28 1.87 -16.58
C THR A 22 27.28 0.79 -16.16
N GLY A 23 26.06 1.20 -15.84
CA GLY A 23 24.93 0.33 -15.49
C GLY A 23 24.28 0.71 -14.15
N ARG A 24 23.72 -0.29 -13.47
CA ARG A 24 23.09 -0.10 -12.15
C ARG A 24 24.14 0.03 -11.06
N ILE A 25 23.79 0.72 -9.96
CA ILE A 25 24.67 0.88 -8.79
C ILE A 25 25.17 -0.44 -8.20
N THR A 26 24.47 -1.56 -8.43
CA THR A 26 24.90 -2.90 -8.06
C THR A 26 26.29 -3.24 -8.62
N ARG A 27 26.56 -2.88 -9.89
CA ARG A 27 27.87 -3.09 -10.54
C ARG A 27 28.98 -2.29 -9.86
N PHE A 28 28.66 -1.08 -9.42
CA PHE A 28 29.59 -0.22 -8.69
C PHE A 28 29.89 -0.78 -7.28
N LYS A 29 28.87 -1.29 -6.57
CA LYS A 29 29.06 -1.98 -5.29
C LYS A 29 29.90 -3.26 -5.44
N GLU A 30 29.68 -4.04 -6.50
CA GLU A 30 30.47 -5.25 -6.81
C GLU A 30 31.95 -4.92 -7.07
N HIS A 31 32.22 -3.86 -7.83
CA HIS A 31 33.57 -3.37 -8.08
C HIS A 31 34.32 -3.02 -6.79
N LEU A 32 33.67 -2.29 -5.87
CA LEU A 32 34.26 -1.92 -4.57
C LEU A 32 34.44 -3.13 -3.64
N ALA A 33 33.49 -4.07 -3.65
CA ALA A 33 33.53 -5.26 -2.80
C ALA A 33 34.61 -6.28 -3.21
N ALA A 34 35.31 -6.04 -4.33
CA ALA A 34 36.23 -6.99 -4.96
C ALA A 34 35.62 -8.40 -5.12
N LYS A 35 34.29 -8.45 -5.27
CA LYS A 35 33.56 -9.71 -5.38
C LYS A 35 33.68 -10.21 -6.81
N LYS A 36 34.03 -11.48 -6.98
CA LYS A 36 34.07 -12.13 -8.29
C LYS A 36 32.66 -12.10 -8.90
N GLY A 37 32.51 -11.41 -10.04
CA GLY A 37 31.22 -11.13 -10.67
C GLY A 37 31.40 -10.56 -12.08
N ASN A 38 30.41 -9.82 -12.57
CA ASN A 38 30.38 -9.31 -13.95
C ASN A 38 31.27 -8.07 -14.18
N VAL A 39 31.91 -7.54 -13.14
CA VAL A 39 32.69 -6.30 -13.18
C VAL A 39 34.05 -6.56 -12.53
N ALA A 40 35.10 -6.01 -13.14
CA ALA A 40 36.46 -6.08 -12.60
C ALA A 40 36.50 -5.48 -11.19
N ALA A 41 37.17 -6.16 -10.26
CA ALA A 41 37.38 -5.68 -8.90
C ALA A 41 38.26 -4.42 -8.90
N CYS A 42 38.07 -3.55 -7.92
CA CYS A 42 38.98 -2.43 -7.69
C CYS A 42 40.19 -2.88 -6.88
N GLU A 43 41.38 -2.83 -7.47
CA GLU A 43 42.63 -3.20 -6.80
C GLU A 43 43.13 -2.11 -5.85
N LYS A 44 42.75 -0.84 -6.09
CA LYS A 44 43.19 0.33 -5.32
C LYS A 44 42.37 0.60 -4.06
N VAL A 45 41.31 -0.18 -3.80
CA VAL A 45 40.48 0.00 -2.59
C VAL A 45 41.18 -0.62 -1.38
N SER A 46 41.31 0.14 -0.30
CA SER A 46 41.89 -0.33 0.95
C SER A 46 41.11 -1.52 1.53
N SER A 47 41.80 -2.38 2.29
CA SER A 47 41.18 -3.56 2.91
C SER A 47 40.03 -3.20 3.86
N HIS A 48 40.15 -2.08 4.57
CA HIS A 48 39.11 -1.56 5.46
C HIS A 48 37.82 -1.24 4.71
N VAL A 49 37.92 -0.42 3.65
CA VAL A 49 36.76 -0.04 2.82
C VAL A 49 36.12 -1.27 2.17
N ARG A 50 36.91 -2.23 1.70
CA ARG A 50 36.38 -3.49 1.14
C ARG A 50 35.54 -4.26 2.16
N LYS A 51 36.02 -4.39 3.40
CA LYS A 51 35.30 -5.08 4.48
C LYS A 51 33.97 -4.39 4.78
N GLU A 52 33.99 -3.07 4.95
CA GLU A 52 32.81 -2.26 5.24
C GLU A 52 31.75 -2.39 4.12
N VAL A 53 32.17 -2.29 2.85
CA VAL A 53 31.26 -2.46 1.71
C VAL A 53 30.67 -3.88 1.66
N VAL A 54 31.48 -4.91 1.94
CA VAL A 54 31.01 -6.30 1.96
C VAL A 54 30.03 -6.55 3.09
N GLU A 55 30.28 -6.01 4.28
CA GLU A 55 29.41 -6.12 5.44
C GLU A 55 28.06 -5.45 5.19
N ASN A 56 28.08 -4.21 4.71
CA ASN A 56 26.86 -3.48 4.31
C ASN A 56 26.04 -4.23 3.25
N LEU A 57 26.70 -4.97 2.35
CA LEU A 57 26.02 -5.82 1.36
C LEU A 57 25.39 -7.09 1.97
N LYS A 58 25.90 -7.60 3.10
CA LYS A 58 25.33 -8.75 3.81
C LYS A 58 24.11 -8.32 4.64
N THR A 59 24.24 -7.26 5.42
CA THR A 59 23.13 -6.70 6.23
C THR A 59 21.95 -6.29 5.34
N SER A 60 22.23 -5.71 4.16
CA SER A 60 21.20 -5.39 3.16
C SER A 60 20.46 -6.61 2.57
N LYS A 61 21.01 -7.82 2.68
CA LYS A 61 20.35 -9.06 2.26
C LYS A 61 19.54 -9.66 3.39
N GLU A 62 20.10 -9.67 4.60
CA GLU A 62 19.44 -10.18 5.80
C GLU A 62 18.15 -9.39 6.07
N THR A 63 18.22 -8.05 5.99
CA THR A 63 17.05 -7.15 6.10
C THR A 63 15.96 -7.42 5.05
N LYS A 64 16.33 -7.83 3.84
CA LYS A 64 15.34 -8.21 2.80
C LYS A 64 14.67 -9.54 3.11
N VAL A 65 15.44 -10.51 3.62
CA VAL A 65 14.91 -11.82 4.00
C VAL A 65 13.98 -11.70 5.19
N THR A 66 14.33 -10.90 6.21
CA THR A 66 13.44 -10.65 7.36
C THR A 66 12.19 -9.90 6.94
N LYS A 67 12.29 -8.85 6.11
CA LYS A 67 11.11 -8.13 5.61
C LYS A 67 10.19 -9.03 4.79
N GLN A 68 10.76 -9.93 3.99
CA GLN A 68 9.97 -10.93 3.26
C GLN A 68 9.28 -11.91 4.21
N LYS A 69 9.99 -12.43 5.22
CA LYS A 69 9.41 -13.33 6.23
C LYS A 69 8.25 -12.69 6.97
N VAL A 70 8.39 -11.44 7.42
CA VAL A 70 7.31 -10.69 8.08
C VAL A 70 6.11 -10.51 7.16
N ARG A 71 6.34 -10.16 5.89
CA ARG A 71 5.25 -10.07 4.89
C ARG A 71 4.54 -11.41 4.71
N ASP A 72 5.31 -12.49 4.57
CA ASP A 72 4.76 -13.82 4.31
C ASP A 72 3.99 -14.35 5.54
N GLU A 73 4.48 -14.08 6.76
CA GLU A 73 3.80 -14.37 8.03
C GLU A 73 2.50 -13.58 8.20
N LEU A 74 2.51 -12.29 7.82
CA LEU A 74 1.30 -11.46 7.83
C LEU A 74 0.26 -11.98 6.83
N GLU A 75 0.71 -12.35 5.62
CA GLU A 75 -0.18 -12.89 4.59
C GLU A 75 -0.75 -14.25 5.01
N GLU A 76 0.04 -15.10 5.65
CA GLU A 76 -0.43 -16.38 6.21
C GLU A 76 -1.46 -16.16 7.31
N ARG A 77 -1.23 -15.21 8.23
CA ARG A 77 -2.19 -14.84 9.28
C ARG A 77 -3.52 -14.38 8.69
N ILE A 78 -3.49 -13.50 7.69
CA ILE A 78 -4.70 -13.03 6.98
C ILE A 78 -5.43 -14.20 6.32
N ARG A 79 -4.71 -15.14 5.69
CA ARG A 79 -5.30 -16.32 5.03
C ARG A 79 -5.96 -17.29 6.02
N LEU A 80 -5.39 -17.45 7.21
CA LEU A 80 -5.93 -18.32 8.25
C LEU A 80 -7.16 -17.73 8.94
N GLY A 81 -7.50 -16.46 8.66
CA GLY A 81 -8.67 -15.81 9.24
C GLY A 81 -8.54 -15.60 10.74
N ASP A 82 -7.30 -15.49 11.25
CA ASP A 82 -6.99 -15.14 12.63
C ASP A 82 -7.47 -13.70 12.88
N ASP A 83 -8.64 -13.55 13.51
CA ASP A 83 -9.17 -12.28 14.01
C ASP A 83 -8.47 -11.85 15.30
N GLY A 84 -7.16 -12.14 15.41
CA GLY A 84 -6.36 -11.91 16.61
C GLY A 84 -6.67 -10.57 17.24
N ASP A 85 -6.95 -10.60 18.54
CA ASP A 85 -7.17 -9.44 19.37
C ASP A 85 -5.91 -8.57 19.31
N TYR A 86 -6.04 -7.49 18.55
CA TYR A 86 -5.00 -6.49 18.39
C TYR A 86 -4.88 -5.73 19.72
N GLU A 87 -4.06 -6.23 20.65
CA GLU A 87 -3.48 -5.36 21.67
C GLU A 87 -2.52 -4.42 20.92
N ALA A 88 -3.05 -3.25 20.54
CA ALA A 88 -2.34 -2.19 19.84
C ALA A 88 -1.17 -1.67 20.70
N ASN A 89 -0.04 -2.37 20.66
CA ASN A 89 1.26 -1.84 20.99
C ASN A 89 2.04 -1.65 19.69
N ASP A 90 1.55 -0.74 18.85
CA ASP A 90 2.40 0.04 17.96
C ASP A 90 2.24 1.50 18.37
N PHE A 91 3.09 1.93 19.28
CA PHE A 91 3.22 3.33 19.65
C PHE A 91 4.03 4.01 18.54
N ASP A 92 3.36 4.28 17.41
CA ASP A 92 3.75 5.34 16.50
C ASP A 92 3.05 6.61 16.99
N GLU A 93 3.85 7.58 17.44
CA GLU A 93 3.43 8.80 18.13
C GLU A 93 2.79 9.86 17.19
N ASP A 94 2.13 9.42 16.12
CA ASP A 94 1.37 10.27 15.18
C ASP A 94 -0.12 9.85 15.21
N ASP A 95 -0.74 10.00 16.38
CA ASP A 95 -2.19 9.88 16.58
C ASP A 95 -2.87 11.10 15.90
N ASP A 96 -3.30 10.94 14.65
CA ASP A 96 -4.27 11.85 14.04
C ASP A 96 -5.66 11.49 14.59
N PRO A 97 -6.28 12.34 15.43
CA PRO A 97 -7.55 12.02 16.09
C PRO A 97 -8.73 11.90 15.11
N GLY A 98 -8.56 12.21 13.82
CA GLY A 98 -9.59 12.08 12.80
C GLY A 98 -9.77 10.64 12.30
N MET A 99 -8.69 9.85 12.24
CA MET A 99 -8.76 8.46 11.76
C MET A 99 -9.44 7.52 12.76
N SER A 100 -9.27 7.77 14.06
CA SER A 100 -9.87 6.96 15.12
C SER A 100 -11.39 7.10 15.19
N GLU A 101 -11.94 8.30 15.02
CA GLU A 101 -13.39 8.53 15.08
C GLU A 101 -14.16 7.88 13.91
N ALA A 102 -13.58 7.87 12.71
CA ALA A 102 -14.17 7.20 11.55
C ALA A 102 -14.25 5.67 11.74
N VAL A 103 -13.21 5.07 12.34
CA VAL A 103 -13.19 3.65 12.68
C VAL A 103 -14.26 3.33 13.72
N TYR A 104 -14.33 4.10 14.82
CA TYR A 104 -15.35 3.92 15.86
C TYR A 104 -16.79 4.09 15.34
N ALA A 105 -17.03 5.07 14.46
CA ALA A 105 -18.33 5.28 13.84
C ALA A 105 -18.72 4.11 12.92
N SER A 106 -17.76 3.56 12.17
CA SER A 106 -17.99 2.38 11.32
C SER A 106 -18.30 1.13 12.13
N LEU A 107 -17.57 0.88 13.23
CA LEU A 107 -17.82 -0.25 14.14
C LEU A 107 -19.19 -0.14 14.81
N ARG A 108 -19.57 1.06 15.28
CA ARG A 108 -20.91 1.30 15.86
C ARG A 108 -22.01 1.05 14.83
N SER A 109 -21.84 1.56 13.61
CA SER A 109 -22.81 1.34 12.54
C SER A 109 -22.96 -0.16 12.23
N GLN A 110 -21.85 -0.88 12.10
CA GLN A 110 -21.87 -2.32 11.83
C GLN A 110 -22.60 -3.10 12.94
N ALA A 111 -22.31 -2.81 14.22
CA ALA A 111 -22.98 -3.42 15.36
C ALA A 111 -24.50 -3.14 15.36
N GLU A 112 -24.92 -1.92 15.05
CA GLU A 112 -26.34 -1.56 14.92
C GLU A 112 -27.04 -2.29 13.75
N TRP A 113 -26.34 -2.46 12.63
CA TRP A 113 -26.85 -3.22 11.48
C TRP A 113 -27.04 -4.70 11.82
N GLU A 114 -26.10 -5.28 12.54
CA GLU A 114 -26.18 -6.66 13.00
C GLU A 114 -27.30 -6.87 14.04
N GLU A 115 -27.45 -5.95 14.99
CA GLU A 115 -28.55 -5.99 15.97
C GLU A 115 -29.92 -5.89 15.28
N ARG A 116 -30.07 -4.99 14.30
CA ARG A 116 -31.31 -4.84 13.51
C ARG A 116 -31.65 -6.12 12.76
N LYS A 117 -30.64 -6.78 12.18
CA LYS A 117 -30.80 -8.06 11.48
C LYS A 117 -31.20 -9.17 12.45
N HIS A 118 -30.57 -9.22 13.62
CA HIS A 118 -30.88 -10.20 14.66
C HIS A 118 -32.31 -10.01 15.21
N ARG A 119 -32.71 -8.76 15.49
CA ARG A 119 -34.07 -8.41 15.91
C ARG A 119 -35.11 -8.80 14.86
N ARG A 120 -34.82 -8.60 13.57
CA ARG A 120 -35.69 -9.04 12.45
C ARG A 120 -35.80 -10.57 12.38
N ALA A 121 -34.71 -11.30 12.63
CA ALA A 121 -34.71 -12.75 12.63
C ALA A 121 -35.53 -13.33 13.80
N LEU A 122 -35.49 -12.69 14.97
CA LEU A 122 -36.21 -13.12 16.18
C LEU A 122 -37.70 -12.71 16.19
N ASN A 123 -38.10 -11.67 15.45
CA ASN A 123 -39.50 -11.24 15.36
C ASN A 123 -39.98 -11.07 13.90
N PRO A 124 -40.18 -12.18 13.16
CA PRO A 124 -40.58 -12.14 11.75
C PRO A 124 -42.04 -11.69 11.52
N SER A 125 -42.89 -11.69 12.55
CA SER A 125 -44.32 -11.32 12.46
C SER A 125 -44.56 -9.81 12.37
N GLN A 126 -43.64 -8.98 12.88
CA GLN A 126 -43.79 -7.51 12.88
C GLN A 126 -43.37 -6.82 11.56
N HIS A 127 -42.85 -7.56 10.58
CA HIS A 127 -42.32 -7.00 9.33
C HIS A 127 -43.25 -7.25 8.12
N ALA A 128 -44.54 -6.95 8.27
CA ALA A 128 -45.50 -6.86 7.17
C ALA A 128 -46.08 -5.44 7.04
N SER A 129 -45.31 -4.42 7.41
CA SER A 129 -45.68 -3.02 7.21
C SER A 129 -44.49 -2.31 6.59
N TYR A 130 -44.53 -2.23 5.26
CA TYR A 130 -43.59 -1.48 4.45
C TYR A 130 -43.44 -0.06 5.00
N GLU A 131 -42.22 0.44 4.89
CA GLU A 131 -41.81 1.76 5.33
C GLU A 131 -42.60 2.82 4.55
N VAL A 132 -43.59 3.45 5.19
CA VAL A 132 -43.99 4.80 4.80
C VAL A 132 -42.80 5.69 5.12
N GLY A 133 -42.05 6.04 4.08
CA GLY A 133 -40.97 7.01 4.15
C GLY A 133 -41.47 8.35 4.71
N GLY A 134 -40.67 8.94 5.59
CA GLY A 134 -40.98 10.24 6.17
C GLY A 134 -39.81 10.84 6.94
N SER A 135 -38.94 11.56 6.25
CA SER A 135 -38.16 12.64 6.86
C SER A 135 -38.20 13.85 5.96
N SER A 136 -39.03 14.82 6.32
CA SER A 136 -38.58 16.21 6.58
C SER A 136 -39.80 17.07 6.89
N SER A 137 -39.59 17.97 7.83
CA SER A 137 -40.44 19.09 8.19
C SER A 137 -41.22 19.64 7.00
N GLY A 138 -42.53 19.78 7.18
CA GLY A 138 -43.39 20.31 6.13
C GLY A 138 -42.98 21.71 5.69
N ARG A 139 -42.81 21.88 4.37
CA ARG A 139 -43.28 23.07 3.63
C ARG A 139 -43.99 22.57 2.37
N SER A 140 -45.07 23.26 2.02
CA SER A 140 -46.30 22.79 1.37
C SER A 140 -46.22 22.30 -0.09
N ARG A 141 -47.13 21.34 -0.38
CA ARG A 141 -47.58 20.75 -1.67
C ARG A 141 -47.31 21.55 -2.95
N ALA A 142 -46.62 20.91 -3.91
CA ALA A 142 -46.98 20.93 -5.32
C ALA A 142 -46.49 19.62 -5.99
N GLU A 143 -47.35 19.03 -6.81
CA GLU A 143 -47.29 17.67 -7.36
C GLU A 143 -46.17 17.45 -8.37
N LEU A 144 -45.47 16.31 -8.32
CA LEU A 144 -44.81 15.76 -9.51
C LEU A 144 -44.93 14.23 -9.60
N ARG A 145 -45.38 13.80 -10.78
CA ARG A 145 -45.78 12.45 -11.17
C ARG A 145 -44.55 11.58 -11.45
N ARG A 146 -44.59 10.31 -11.06
CA ARG A 146 -43.59 9.30 -11.45
C ARG A 146 -43.61 9.11 -12.97
N SER A 147 -42.44 9.17 -13.60
CA SER A 147 -42.26 8.78 -15.00
C SER A 147 -41.12 7.76 -15.16
N SER A 148 -41.25 6.98 -16.22
CA SER A 148 -40.86 5.58 -16.40
C SER A 148 -39.37 5.28 -16.56
N SER A 149 -39.04 4.01 -16.33
CA SER A 149 -37.76 3.36 -16.66
C SER A 149 -37.44 3.43 -18.16
N VAL A 150 -36.18 3.67 -18.53
CA VAL A 150 -35.63 3.31 -19.84
C VAL A 150 -34.25 2.67 -19.70
N HIS A 151 -34.13 1.50 -20.32
CA HIS A 151 -32.86 0.89 -20.71
C HIS A 151 -32.40 1.58 -22.01
N THR A 152 -31.10 1.79 -22.21
CA THR A 152 -30.58 2.08 -23.56
C THR A 152 -29.25 1.38 -23.78
N THR A 153 -29.28 0.47 -24.75
CA THR A 153 -28.13 -0.12 -25.45
C THR A 153 -27.29 0.96 -26.13
N GLY A 154 -25.97 0.77 -26.21
CA GLY A 154 -25.07 1.69 -26.92
C GLY A 154 -25.18 1.62 -28.44
N VAL A 155 -24.62 2.63 -29.13
CA VAL A 155 -23.68 2.61 -30.29
C VAL A 155 -23.13 4.06 -30.42
N GLY A 156 -21.89 4.21 -30.91
CA GLY A 156 -21.05 5.40 -30.73
C GLY A 156 -21.27 6.60 -31.65
N SER A 157 -20.39 7.59 -31.48
CA SER A 157 -20.04 8.57 -32.51
C SER A 157 -18.68 9.21 -32.18
N GLY A 158 -17.77 9.15 -33.16
CA GLY A 158 -16.37 9.56 -33.07
C GLY A 158 -16.20 11.08 -33.13
N ARG A 159 -15.14 11.57 -32.47
CA ARG A 159 -14.68 12.95 -32.56
C ARG A 159 -13.63 13.07 -33.66
N ARG A 160 -13.91 13.90 -34.65
CA ARG A 160 -13.00 14.35 -35.70
C ARG A 160 -12.25 15.58 -35.19
N TRP A 161 -10.94 15.63 -35.45
CA TRP A 161 -10.04 16.71 -35.09
C TRP A 161 -9.51 17.21 -36.44
N GLU A 162 -9.65 18.50 -36.71
CA GLU A 162 -8.93 19.24 -37.75
C GLU A 162 -7.94 20.18 -37.08
#